data_AF-A0A250ICG1-F1
#
_entry.id   AF-A0A250ICG1-F1
#
_cell.length_a   1.000
_cell.length_b   1.000
_cell.length_c   1.000
_cell.angle_alpha   90.00
_cell.angle_beta   90.00
_cell.angle_gamma   90.00
#
_symmetry.space_group_name_H-M   'P 1'
#
loop_
_entity.id
_entity.type
_entity.pdbx_description
1 polymer ?
#
loop_
_entity_poly.entity_id
_entity_poly.type
_entity_poly.pdbx_seq_one_letter_code
_entity_poly.pdbx_strand_id
1 'polypeptide(L)'
;MHPLFRHLLHVLLPLVLWGMSPRIELHVIAAGLLFFALFALFHDALHGALGLTRQAHERLLTWSGVFMGVSGHAARRAHLRHHAHPFADDDPEGHAARNGLWATLRAGPAGYLGLKDWGLAHAPRERDIQLREWRAVAVFFGGLALFPAGRLYLATALALHLTMPAWAALLPHRPPRLLLAGATMLARVGFLLPGIFVTHELHHQHPKLDTFTLVRRWRGEVHGQVFAGAPHAARHPA
;
A
#
# COMPACT_ATOMS: atom_id res chain seq x y z
N MET A 1 20.96 -4.71 5.46
CA MET A 1 20.00 -3.90 6.25
C MET A 1 18.64 -4.58 6.21
N HIS A 2 18.05 -4.86 7.37
CA HIS A 2 16.76 -5.55 7.50
C HIS A 2 15.62 -4.73 6.86
N PRO A 3 14.63 -5.33 6.14
CA PRO A 3 13.58 -4.60 5.45
C PRO A 3 12.74 -3.72 6.40
N LEU A 4 12.37 -4.24 7.58
CA LEU A 4 11.67 -3.44 8.60
C LEU A 4 12.42 -2.16 8.97
N PHE A 5 13.75 -2.22 9.13
CA PHE A 5 14.54 -1.03 9.47
C PHE A 5 14.50 0.02 8.35
N ARG A 6 14.48 -0.41 7.07
CA ARG A 6 14.32 0.51 5.94
C ARG A 6 12.98 1.24 5.99
N HIS A 7 11.89 0.52 6.28
CA HIS A 7 10.57 1.13 6.46
C HIS A 7 10.55 2.14 7.61
N LEU A 8 11.16 1.81 8.75
CA LEU A 8 11.25 2.74 9.88
C LEU A 8 11.97 4.05 9.51
N LEU A 9 13.02 4.00 8.69
CA LEU A 9 13.67 5.21 8.18
C LEU A 9 12.74 6.05 7.30
N HIS A 10 11.94 5.39 6.44
CA HIS A 10 10.98 6.09 5.56
C HIS A 10 9.80 6.68 6.32
N VAL A 11 9.43 6.10 7.46
CA VAL A 11 8.42 6.67 8.38
C VAL A 11 9.01 7.82 9.20
N LEU A 12 10.27 7.70 9.65
CA LEU A 12 10.91 8.70 10.47
C LEU A 12 11.17 10.02 9.71
N LEU A 13 11.59 9.93 8.44
CA LEU A 13 11.88 11.10 7.60
C LEU A 13 10.73 12.14 7.55
N PRO A 14 9.48 11.78 7.19
CA PRO A 14 8.38 12.73 7.19
C PRO A 14 7.99 13.20 8.59
N LEU A 15 8.17 12.39 9.63
CA LEU A 15 7.93 12.84 11.02
C LEU A 15 8.94 13.92 11.45
N VAL A 16 10.21 13.77 11.05
CA VAL A 16 11.24 14.79 11.28
C VAL A 16 10.93 16.06 10.49
N LEU A 17 10.57 15.94 9.21
CA LEU A 17 10.16 17.08 8.39
C LEU A 17 8.98 17.83 9.01
N TRP A 18 8.03 17.07 9.58
CA TRP A 18 6.89 17.62 10.30
C TRP A 18 7.33 18.40 11.55
N GLY A 19 8.16 17.81 12.41
CA GLY A 19 8.57 18.43 13.67
C GLY A 19 9.49 19.64 13.53
N MET A 20 10.24 19.72 12.42
CA MET A 20 11.25 20.78 12.20
C MET A 20 10.72 22.02 11.48
N SER A 21 9.51 21.97 10.90
CA SER A 21 9.00 23.07 10.09
C SER A 21 7.77 23.72 10.72
N PRO A 22 7.69 25.06 10.78
CA PRO A 22 6.44 25.74 11.12
C PRO A 22 5.50 25.89 9.92
N ARG A 23 5.95 25.51 8.69
CA ARG A 23 5.23 25.78 7.45
C ARG A 23 4.18 24.71 7.15
N ILE A 24 2.94 25.14 6.95
CA ILE A 24 1.81 24.24 6.71
C ILE A 24 1.96 23.44 5.42
N GLU A 25 2.57 24.00 4.38
CA GLU A 25 2.81 23.34 3.10
C GLU A 25 3.74 22.12 3.27
N LEU A 26 4.76 22.26 4.13
CA LEU A 26 5.67 21.17 4.46
C LEU A 26 4.99 20.10 5.33
N HIS A 27 4.04 20.47 6.19
CA HIS A 27 3.21 19.50 6.90
C HIS A 27 2.30 18.70 5.95
N VAL A 28 1.70 19.33 4.93
CA VAL A 28 0.88 18.63 3.93
C VAL A 28 1.73 17.61 3.17
N ILE A 29 2.92 18.01 2.73
CA ILE A 29 3.87 17.11 2.05
C ILE A 29 4.30 15.97 2.98
N ALA A 30 4.66 16.29 4.23
CA ALA A 30 5.03 15.31 5.24
C ALA A 30 3.88 14.32 5.53
N ALA A 31 2.63 14.77 5.57
CA ALA A 31 1.45 13.93 5.74
C ALA A 31 1.34 12.87 4.62
N GLY A 32 1.49 13.32 3.37
CA GLY A 32 1.44 12.43 2.21
C GLY A 32 2.60 11.43 2.21
N LEU A 33 3.82 11.89 2.46
CA LEU A 33 5.00 11.02 2.56
C LEU A 33 4.86 10.00 3.69
N LEU A 34 4.34 10.42 4.85
CA LEU A 34 4.08 9.52 5.98
C LEU A 34 3.04 8.46 5.62
N PHE A 35 1.94 8.85 4.97
CA PHE A 35 0.93 7.89 4.51
C PHE A 35 1.54 6.86 3.56
N PHE A 36 2.29 7.28 2.55
CA PHE A 36 2.89 6.35 1.59
C PHE A 36 3.99 5.47 2.19
N ALA A 37 4.75 5.98 3.17
CA ALA A 37 5.71 5.17 3.92
C ALA A 37 5.00 4.09 4.75
N LEU A 38 3.91 4.46 5.43
CA LEU A 38 3.07 3.51 6.18
C LEU A 38 2.37 2.51 5.24
N PHE A 39 1.93 2.96 4.07
CA PHE A 39 1.34 2.10 3.04
C PHE A 39 2.34 1.04 2.57
N ALA A 40 3.57 1.42 2.25
CA ALA A 40 4.60 0.47 1.82
C ALA A 40 4.92 -0.58 2.91
N LEU A 41 5.03 -0.14 4.17
CA LEU A 41 5.22 -1.04 5.32
C LEU A 41 4.04 -1.98 5.49
N PHE A 42 2.82 -1.43 5.44
CA PHE A 42 1.58 -2.18 5.59
C PHE A 42 1.44 -3.21 4.48
N HIS A 43 1.67 -2.83 3.23
CA HIS A 43 1.63 -3.69 2.07
C HIS A 43 2.59 -4.89 2.20
N ASP A 44 3.86 -4.66 2.55
CA ASP A 44 4.80 -5.76 2.82
C ASP A 44 4.35 -6.64 4.01
N ALA A 45 3.64 -6.05 4.99
CA ALA A 45 3.01 -6.79 6.08
C ALA A 45 1.73 -7.55 5.67
N LEU A 46 1.05 -7.21 4.57
CA LEU A 46 -0.05 -8.04 4.05
C LEU A 46 0.48 -9.39 3.52
N HIS A 47 1.71 -9.40 2.99
CA HIS A 47 2.34 -10.61 2.45
C HIS A 47 3.21 -11.39 3.44
N GLY A 48 3.59 -10.80 4.57
CA GLY A 48 4.61 -11.39 5.43
C GLY A 48 6.00 -11.34 4.83
N ALA A 49 6.29 -10.31 4.02
CA ALA A 49 7.57 -10.16 3.31
C ALA A 49 8.72 -9.65 4.20
N LEU A 50 8.46 -9.32 5.46
CA LEU A 50 9.43 -8.64 6.33
C LEU A 50 10.34 -9.57 7.15
N GLY A 51 10.22 -10.90 7.00
CA GLY A 51 11.08 -11.87 7.68
C GLY A 51 10.89 -11.95 9.20
N LEU A 52 9.73 -11.54 9.70
CA LEU A 52 9.41 -11.53 11.13
C LEU A 52 8.90 -12.89 11.61
N THR A 53 9.00 -13.15 12.92
CA THR A 53 8.30 -14.28 13.54
C THR A 53 6.79 -14.11 13.38
N ARG A 54 6.03 -15.21 13.41
CA ARG A 54 4.56 -15.19 13.27
C ARG A 54 3.90 -14.19 14.23
N GLN A 55 4.29 -14.19 15.50
CA GLN A 55 3.70 -13.28 16.49
C GLN A 55 4.05 -11.81 16.23
N ALA A 56 5.31 -11.51 15.87
CA ALA A 56 5.72 -10.16 15.54
C ALA A 56 5.03 -9.66 14.26
N HIS A 57 4.84 -10.54 13.28
CA HIS A 57 4.14 -10.27 12.05
C HIS A 57 2.66 -9.88 12.29
N GLU A 58 1.89 -10.70 13.01
CA GLU A 58 0.47 -10.40 13.28
C GLU A 58 0.29 -9.10 14.07
N ARG A 59 1.20 -8.81 15.01
CA ARG A 59 1.21 -7.52 15.74
C ARG A 59 1.50 -6.35 14.80
N LEU A 60 2.50 -6.50 13.93
CA LEU A 60 2.83 -5.46 12.96
C LEU A 60 1.69 -5.22 12.00
N LEU A 61 1.05 -6.27 11.47
CA LEU A 61 -0.10 -6.17 10.59
C LEU A 61 -1.25 -5.39 11.26
N THR A 62 -1.54 -5.73 12.52
CA THR A 62 -2.55 -5.04 13.32
C THR A 62 -2.26 -3.54 13.41
N TRP A 63 -1.07 -3.17 13.87
CA TRP A 63 -0.74 -1.76 14.12
C TRP A 63 -0.52 -0.95 12.84
N SER A 64 0.10 -1.53 11.82
CA SER A 64 0.23 -0.87 10.52
C SER A 64 -1.14 -0.66 9.86
N GLY A 65 -2.08 -1.61 9.99
CA GLY A 65 -3.47 -1.41 9.59
C GLY A 65 -4.14 -0.27 10.35
N VAL A 66 -3.99 -0.24 11.69
CA VAL A 66 -4.53 0.85 12.54
C VAL A 66 -4.00 2.22 12.11
N PHE A 67 -2.70 2.35 11.87
CA PHE A 67 -2.10 3.61 11.39
C PHE A 67 -2.55 3.97 9.98
N MET A 68 -2.78 2.98 9.13
CA MET A 68 -3.39 3.19 7.82
C MET A 68 -4.87 3.57 7.94
N GLY A 69 -5.59 3.21 9.00
CA GLY A 69 -7.02 3.49 9.14
C GLY A 69 -7.93 2.36 8.67
N VAL A 70 -7.41 1.14 8.60
CA VAL A 70 -8.16 -0.07 8.18
C VAL A 70 -7.90 -1.23 9.15
N SER A 71 -8.78 -2.23 9.12
CA SER A 71 -8.43 -3.53 9.71
C SER A 71 -7.32 -4.20 8.89
N GLY A 72 -6.19 -4.50 9.53
CA GLY A 72 -5.08 -5.20 8.88
C GLY A 72 -5.48 -6.59 8.38
N HIS A 73 -6.27 -7.30 9.17
CA HIS A 73 -6.75 -8.64 8.79
C HIS A 73 -7.75 -8.60 7.63
N ALA A 74 -8.71 -7.67 7.65
CA ALA A 74 -9.64 -7.49 6.53
C ALA A 74 -8.91 -7.10 5.24
N ALA A 75 -8.01 -6.13 5.32
CA ALA A 75 -7.19 -5.68 4.19
C ALA A 75 -6.32 -6.82 3.63
N ARG A 76 -5.70 -7.64 4.49
CA ARG A 76 -4.91 -8.80 4.04
C ARG A 76 -5.74 -9.77 3.22
N ARG A 77 -6.98 -10.03 3.64
CA ARG A 77 -7.89 -10.92 2.91
C ARG A 77 -8.31 -10.35 1.57
N ALA A 78 -8.65 -9.06 1.54
CA ALA A 78 -8.98 -8.33 0.31
C ALA A 78 -7.80 -8.36 -0.67
N HIS A 79 -6.61 -8.05 -0.19
CA HIS A 79 -5.41 -7.98 -1.00
C HIS A 79 -4.94 -9.32 -1.54
N LEU A 80 -4.97 -10.38 -0.72
CA LEU A 80 -4.67 -11.72 -1.22
C LEU A 80 -5.75 -12.23 -2.20
N ARG A 81 -7.00 -11.78 -2.07
CA ARG A 81 -8.04 -12.05 -3.08
C ARG A 81 -7.72 -11.35 -4.40
N HIS A 82 -7.28 -10.10 -4.35
CA HIS A 82 -6.80 -9.37 -5.52
C HIS A 82 -5.68 -10.12 -6.24
N HIS A 83 -4.66 -10.58 -5.52
CA HIS A 83 -3.58 -11.38 -6.13
C HIS A 83 -4.05 -12.69 -6.75
N ALA A 84 -5.02 -13.36 -6.13
CA ALA A 84 -5.55 -14.62 -6.65
C ALA A 84 -6.39 -14.42 -7.90
N HIS A 85 -7.23 -13.38 -7.93
CA HIS A 85 -8.14 -13.10 -9.03
C HIS A 85 -8.22 -11.58 -9.30
N PRO A 86 -7.18 -10.99 -9.93
CA PRO A 86 -7.16 -9.56 -10.18
C PRO A 86 -8.37 -9.17 -11.03
N PHE A 87 -9.07 -8.11 -10.60
CA PHE A 87 -10.25 -7.61 -11.28
C PHE A 87 -11.44 -8.57 -11.32
N ALA A 88 -11.52 -9.62 -10.48
CA ALA A 88 -12.76 -10.39 -10.37
C ALA A 88 -13.91 -9.56 -9.75
N ASP A 89 -15.17 -9.97 -9.90
CA ASP A 89 -16.31 -9.24 -9.30
C ASP A 89 -16.25 -9.24 -7.77
N ASP A 90 -15.60 -10.25 -7.20
CA ASP A 90 -15.36 -10.37 -5.77
C ASP A 90 -13.95 -9.93 -5.33
N ASP A 91 -13.25 -9.16 -6.18
CA ASP A 91 -12.01 -8.45 -5.85
C ASP A 91 -12.35 -7.06 -5.30
N PRO A 92 -12.43 -6.87 -3.96
CA PRO A 92 -12.79 -5.59 -3.37
C PRO A 92 -11.76 -4.47 -3.62
N GLU A 93 -10.51 -4.83 -3.95
CA GLU A 93 -9.41 -3.88 -4.17
C GLU A 93 -9.35 -3.44 -5.64
N GLY A 94 -9.44 -4.40 -6.56
CA GLY A 94 -9.20 -4.17 -7.98
C GLY A 94 -10.45 -4.08 -8.85
N HIS A 95 -11.65 -4.53 -8.42
CA HIS A 95 -12.83 -4.54 -9.29
C HIS A 95 -13.11 -3.18 -9.92
N ALA A 96 -13.10 -2.10 -9.12
CA ALA A 96 -13.38 -0.75 -9.59
C ALA A 96 -12.40 -0.29 -10.68
N ALA A 97 -11.16 -0.79 -10.67
CA ALA A 97 -10.11 -0.45 -11.63
C ALA A 97 -10.32 -1.04 -13.05
N ARG A 98 -11.35 -1.85 -13.25
CA ARG A 98 -11.79 -2.22 -14.61
C ARG A 98 -12.30 -1.02 -15.41
N ASN A 99 -12.81 -0.01 -14.73
CA ASN A 99 -13.43 1.16 -15.31
C ASN A 99 -12.41 2.30 -15.57
N GLY A 100 -12.87 3.39 -16.19
CA GLY A 100 -12.07 4.60 -16.34
C GLY A 100 -11.90 5.38 -15.03
N LEU A 101 -10.91 6.28 -14.98
CA LEU A 101 -10.49 7.03 -13.78
C LEU A 101 -11.66 7.60 -12.95
N TRP A 102 -12.61 8.28 -13.60
CA TRP A 102 -13.73 8.90 -12.90
C TRP A 102 -14.69 7.90 -12.26
N ALA A 103 -14.93 6.76 -12.89
CA ALA A 103 -15.74 5.70 -12.30
C ALA A 103 -15.00 5.08 -11.10
N THR A 104 -13.69 4.86 -11.23
CA THR A 104 -12.84 4.34 -10.16
C THR A 104 -12.78 5.27 -8.95
N LEU A 105 -12.65 6.59 -9.17
CA LEU A 105 -12.66 7.59 -8.10
C LEU A 105 -14.02 7.64 -7.38
N ARG A 106 -15.13 7.54 -8.11
CA ARG A 106 -16.48 7.49 -7.51
C ARG A 106 -16.72 6.22 -6.71
N ALA A 107 -16.09 5.11 -7.07
CA ALA A 107 -16.20 3.84 -6.35
C ALA A 107 -15.36 3.81 -5.07
N GLY A 108 -14.33 4.65 -4.95
CA GLY A 108 -13.40 4.68 -3.81
C GLY A 108 -14.06 4.78 -2.43
N PRO A 109 -14.99 5.72 -2.19
CA PRO A 109 -15.71 5.79 -0.92
C PRO A 109 -16.44 4.49 -0.55
N ALA A 110 -17.14 3.87 -1.52
CA ALA A 110 -17.85 2.62 -1.29
C ALA A 110 -16.88 1.45 -1.02
N GLY A 111 -15.74 1.40 -1.73
CA GLY A 111 -14.69 0.39 -1.49
C GLY A 111 -14.07 0.51 -0.10
N TYR A 112 -13.70 1.72 0.33
CA TYR A 112 -13.13 1.95 1.65
C TYR A 112 -14.09 1.60 2.78
N LEU A 113 -15.34 2.09 2.70
CA LEU A 113 -16.36 1.80 3.73
C LEU A 113 -16.79 0.34 3.72
N GLY A 114 -16.89 -0.28 2.53
CA GLY A 114 -17.29 -1.67 2.34
C GLY A 114 -16.25 -2.70 2.78
N LEU A 115 -14.98 -2.33 2.93
CA LEU A 115 -13.90 -3.25 3.35
C LEU A 115 -14.21 -3.95 4.68
N LYS A 116 -14.82 -3.22 5.63
CA LYS A 116 -15.23 -3.78 6.92
C LYS A 116 -16.23 -4.92 6.72
N ASP A 117 -17.32 -4.65 6.01
CA ASP A 117 -18.40 -5.61 5.86
C ASP A 117 -17.95 -6.80 4.99
N TRP A 118 -17.16 -6.52 3.95
CA TRP A 118 -16.54 -7.55 3.12
C TRP A 118 -15.63 -8.47 3.96
N GLY A 119 -14.75 -7.90 4.79
CA GLY A 119 -13.83 -8.67 5.64
C GLY A 119 -14.54 -9.54 6.67
N LEU A 120 -15.62 -9.03 7.28
CA LEU A 120 -16.43 -9.77 8.25
C LEU A 120 -17.21 -10.91 7.60
N ALA A 121 -17.65 -10.74 6.35
CA ALA A 121 -18.35 -11.77 5.58
C ALA A 121 -17.41 -12.88 5.07
N HIS A 122 -16.21 -12.51 4.59
CA HIS A 122 -15.31 -13.43 3.89
C HIS A 122 -14.23 -14.05 4.79
N ALA A 123 -14.07 -13.57 6.02
CA ALA A 123 -13.14 -14.15 7.01
C ALA A 123 -13.76 -14.22 8.41
N PRO A 124 -14.85 -14.99 8.62
CA PRO A 124 -15.56 -15.06 9.89
C PRO A 124 -14.69 -15.59 11.05
N ARG A 125 -13.67 -16.41 10.77
CA ARG A 125 -12.70 -16.89 11.78
C ARG A 125 -11.81 -15.77 12.33
N GLU A 126 -11.70 -14.64 11.62
CA GLU A 126 -10.92 -13.47 12.02
C GLU A 126 -11.83 -12.33 12.53
N ARG A 127 -13.14 -12.58 12.70
CA ARG A 127 -14.13 -11.56 13.08
C ARG A 127 -13.72 -10.76 14.33
N ASP A 128 -13.34 -11.45 15.39
CA ASP A 128 -13.03 -10.80 16.67
C ASP A 128 -11.80 -9.90 16.59
N ILE A 129 -10.77 -10.31 15.84
CA ILE A 129 -9.59 -9.48 15.65
C ILE A 129 -9.89 -8.28 14.74
N GLN A 130 -10.65 -8.47 13.66
CA GLN A 130 -11.07 -7.36 12.80
C GLN A 130 -11.90 -6.33 13.56
N LEU A 131 -12.84 -6.75 14.42
CA LEU A 131 -13.63 -5.83 15.24
C LEU A 131 -12.77 -5.05 16.25
N ARG A 132 -11.76 -5.70 16.85
CA ARG A 132 -10.79 -5.01 17.73
C ARG A 132 -9.95 -3.99 16.94
N GLU A 133 -9.49 -4.34 15.75
CA GLU A 133 -8.75 -3.43 14.88
C GLU A 133 -9.60 -2.22 14.47
N TRP A 134 -10.85 -2.40 14.06
CA TRP A 134 -11.75 -1.29 13.73
C TRP A 134 -12.03 -0.38 14.92
N ARG A 135 -12.15 -0.93 16.14
CA ARG A 135 -12.23 -0.13 17.37
C ARG A 135 -10.94 0.65 17.60
N ALA A 136 -9.78 0.03 17.41
CA ALA A 136 -8.49 0.68 17.55
C ALA A 136 -8.30 1.81 16.50
N VAL A 137 -8.72 1.60 15.26
CA VAL A 137 -8.78 2.65 14.20
C VAL A 137 -9.62 3.83 14.67
N ALA A 138 -10.84 3.58 15.16
CA ALA A 138 -11.73 4.64 15.62
C ALA A 138 -11.14 5.43 16.79
N VAL A 139 -10.54 4.75 17.78
CA VAL A 139 -9.88 5.39 18.92
C VAL A 139 -8.65 6.20 18.46
N PHE A 140 -7.80 5.62 17.61
CA PHE A 140 -6.58 6.26 17.13
C PHE A 140 -6.89 7.53 16.34
N PHE A 141 -7.73 7.45 15.30
CA PHE A 141 -8.10 8.61 14.50
C PHE A 141 -9.00 9.60 15.24
N GLY A 142 -9.83 9.13 16.18
CA GLY A 142 -10.56 10.00 17.10
C GLY A 142 -9.64 10.83 17.98
N GLY A 143 -8.56 10.22 18.49
CA GLY A 143 -7.50 10.91 19.22
C GLY A 143 -6.74 11.92 18.34
N LEU A 144 -6.39 11.55 17.11
CA LEU A 144 -5.73 12.46 16.16
C LEU A 144 -6.58 13.70 15.86
N ALA A 145 -7.91 13.56 15.80
CA ALA A 145 -8.81 14.68 15.48
C ALA A 145 -8.79 15.80 16.54
N LEU A 146 -8.31 15.53 17.76
CA LEU A 146 -8.28 16.48 18.87
C LEU A 146 -7.27 17.62 18.66
N PHE A 147 -6.27 17.46 17.79
CA PHE A 147 -5.23 18.47 17.56
C PHE A 147 -5.05 18.81 16.08
N PRO A 148 -4.62 20.05 15.73
CA PRO A 148 -4.54 20.50 14.34
C PRO A 148 -3.69 19.61 13.44
N ALA A 149 -2.52 19.18 13.92
CA ALA A 149 -1.63 18.32 13.14
C ALA A 149 -2.25 16.94 12.83
N GLY A 150 -2.95 16.35 13.80
CA GLY A 150 -3.62 15.07 13.64
C GLY A 150 -4.82 15.17 12.70
N ARG A 151 -5.56 16.29 12.72
CA ARG A 151 -6.62 16.59 11.72
C ARG A 151 -6.07 16.65 10.30
N LEU A 152 -4.89 17.23 10.10
CA LEU A 152 -4.25 17.29 8.79
C LEU A 152 -3.87 15.89 8.29
N TYR A 153 -3.27 15.07 9.14
CA TYR A 153 -2.98 13.67 8.78
C TYR A 153 -4.26 12.87 8.51
N LEU A 154 -5.28 12.99 9.36
CA LEU A 154 -6.60 12.36 9.17
C LEU A 154 -7.21 12.75 7.81
N ALA A 155 -7.23 14.05 7.47
CA ALA A 155 -7.75 14.52 6.19
C ALA A 155 -6.95 13.94 5.00
N THR A 156 -5.62 13.87 5.12
CA THR A 156 -4.75 13.28 4.11
C THR A 156 -5.01 11.79 3.94
N ALA A 157 -5.05 11.03 5.04
CA ALA A 157 -5.31 9.60 5.03
C ALA A 157 -6.70 9.28 4.46
N LEU A 158 -7.72 10.06 4.85
CA LEU A 158 -9.07 9.91 4.29
C LEU A 158 -9.08 10.18 2.78
N ALA A 159 -8.50 11.29 2.32
CA ALA A 159 -8.44 11.61 0.89
C ALA A 159 -7.73 10.50 0.08
N LEU A 160 -6.63 9.96 0.61
CA LEU A 160 -5.89 8.88 -0.04
C LEU A 160 -6.67 7.55 -0.02
N HIS A 161 -7.40 7.23 1.04
CA HIS A 161 -8.28 6.05 1.06
C HIS A 161 -9.45 6.17 0.09
N LEU A 162 -10.13 7.33 0.07
CA LEU A 162 -11.25 7.57 -0.83
C LEU A 162 -10.85 7.56 -2.32
N THR A 163 -9.55 7.67 -2.61
CA THR A 163 -9.00 7.61 -3.97
C THR A 163 -8.15 6.36 -4.22
N MET A 164 -8.09 5.43 -3.26
CA MET A 164 -7.21 4.26 -3.30
C MET A 164 -7.39 3.36 -4.53
N PRO A 165 -8.62 3.04 -4.99
CA PRO A 165 -8.77 2.26 -6.21
C PRO A 165 -8.16 2.93 -7.45
N ALA A 166 -8.03 4.26 -7.47
CA ALA A 166 -7.38 4.96 -8.57
C ALA A 166 -5.85 4.78 -8.51
N TRP A 167 -5.22 5.08 -7.38
CA TRP A 167 -3.75 5.10 -7.30
C TRP A 167 -3.11 3.77 -6.92
N ALA A 168 -3.82 2.86 -6.23
CA ALA A 168 -3.30 1.54 -5.81
C ALA A 168 -3.72 0.40 -6.75
N ALA A 169 -4.84 0.53 -7.46
CA ALA A 169 -5.30 -0.50 -8.39
C ALA A 169 -5.24 -0.04 -9.85
N LEU A 170 -5.96 1.03 -10.25
CA LEU A 170 -6.03 1.44 -11.66
C LEU A 170 -4.68 1.87 -12.22
N LEU A 171 -3.99 2.82 -11.57
CA LEU A 171 -2.76 3.36 -12.11
C LEU A 171 -1.63 2.31 -12.19
N PRO A 172 -1.38 1.46 -11.18
CA PRO A 172 -0.30 0.46 -11.26
C PRO A 172 -0.55 -0.62 -12.32
N HIS A 173 -1.83 -0.98 -12.56
CA HIS A 173 -2.19 -1.97 -13.58
C HIS A 173 -2.35 -1.39 -14.99
N ARG A 174 -2.71 -0.11 -15.11
CA ARG A 174 -2.96 0.58 -16.38
C ARG A 174 -2.33 1.98 -16.39
N PRO A 175 -1.00 2.08 -16.23
CA PRO A 175 -0.34 3.38 -16.09
C PRO A 175 -0.36 4.16 -17.43
N PRO A 176 -0.75 5.45 -17.43
CA PRO A 176 -0.52 6.31 -18.58
C PRO A 176 0.98 6.38 -18.92
N ARG A 177 1.34 6.37 -20.21
CA ARG A 177 2.74 6.31 -20.67
C ARG A 177 3.65 7.37 -20.05
N LEU A 178 3.17 8.62 -19.99
CA LEU A 178 3.93 9.73 -19.41
C LEU A 178 4.14 9.55 -17.90
N LEU A 179 3.12 9.07 -17.19
CA LEU A 179 3.22 8.79 -15.76
C LEU A 179 4.22 7.66 -15.50
N LEU A 180 4.16 6.58 -16.29
CA LEU A 180 5.11 5.47 -16.18
C LEU A 180 6.55 5.92 -16.44
N ALA A 181 6.78 6.78 -17.44
CA ALA A 181 8.11 7.31 -17.76
C ALA A 181 8.67 8.15 -16.59
N GLY A 182 7.86 9.05 -16.03
CA GLY A 182 8.24 9.85 -14.85
C GLY A 182 8.50 8.98 -13.62
N ALA A 183 7.61 8.02 -13.33
CA ALA A 183 7.78 7.09 -12.23
C ALA A 183 9.06 6.26 -12.39
N THR A 184 9.36 5.79 -13.61
CA THR A 184 10.59 5.07 -13.95
C THR A 184 11.84 5.89 -13.66
N MET A 185 11.86 7.16 -14.07
CA MET A 185 12.99 8.06 -13.80
C MET A 185 13.22 8.23 -12.30
N LEU A 186 12.15 8.52 -11.54
CA LEU A 186 12.24 8.70 -10.09
C LEU A 186 12.62 7.39 -9.37
N ALA A 187 12.07 6.27 -9.82
CA ALA A 187 12.39 4.95 -9.29
C ALA A 187 13.86 4.57 -9.54
N ARG A 188 14.50 5.01 -10.63
CA ARG A 188 15.94 4.77 -10.88
C ARG A 188 16.83 5.52 -9.89
N VAL A 189 16.50 6.77 -9.58
CA VAL A 189 17.34 7.62 -8.71
C VAL A 189 17.13 7.38 -7.21
N GLY A 190 16.18 6.55 -6.80
CA GLY A 190 16.06 6.15 -5.40
C GLY A 190 14.67 6.16 -4.81
N PHE A 191 13.67 6.80 -5.44
CA PHE A 191 12.38 7.05 -4.80
C PHE A 191 11.55 5.78 -4.66
N LEU A 192 11.15 5.47 -3.43
CA LEU A 192 10.43 4.25 -3.06
C LEU A 192 9.03 4.19 -3.67
N LEU A 193 8.24 5.27 -3.55
CA LEU A 193 6.84 5.29 -3.98
C LEU A 193 6.69 5.06 -5.50
N PRO A 194 7.43 5.77 -6.37
CA PRO A 194 7.50 5.42 -7.80
C PRO A 194 8.03 4.00 -8.03
N GLY A 195 8.93 3.53 -7.17
CA GLY A 195 9.43 2.16 -7.17
C GLY A 195 8.32 1.11 -7.07
N ILE A 196 7.48 1.21 -6.04
CA ILE A 196 6.31 0.33 -5.83
C ILE A 196 5.46 0.27 -7.10
N PHE A 197 5.19 1.45 -7.68
CA PHE A 197 4.38 1.60 -8.88
C PHE A 197 4.96 0.86 -10.09
N VAL A 198 6.25 1.07 -10.39
CA VAL A 198 6.88 0.44 -11.57
C VAL A 198 7.14 -1.06 -11.38
N THR A 199 7.21 -1.52 -10.12
CA THR A 199 7.41 -2.94 -9.80
C THR A 199 6.12 -3.71 -9.55
N HIS A 200 4.95 -3.13 -9.79
CA HIS A 200 3.66 -3.75 -9.46
C HIS A 200 3.47 -5.13 -10.12
N GLU A 201 3.82 -5.29 -11.40
CA GLU A 201 3.74 -6.58 -12.09
C GLU A 201 4.71 -7.61 -11.48
N LEU A 202 5.95 -7.20 -11.21
CA LEU A 202 6.95 -8.05 -10.55
C LEU A 202 6.48 -8.45 -9.14
N HIS A 203 5.75 -7.57 -8.48
CA HIS A 203 5.15 -7.82 -7.18
C HIS A 203 4.07 -8.91 -7.25
N HIS A 204 3.18 -8.90 -8.25
CA HIS A 204 2.22 -9.99 -8.48
C HIS A 204 2.90 -11.35 -8.67
N GLN A 205 4.06 -11.36 -9.35
CA GLN A 205 4.84 -12.57 -9.60
C GLN A 205 5.63 -13.04 -8.36
N HIS A 206 6.04 -12.11 -7.51
CA HIS A 206 6.88 -12.36 -6.33
C HIS A 206 6.35 -11.65 -5.08
N PRO A 207 5.12 -11.95 -4.63
CA PRO A 207 4.45 -11.18 -3.57
C PRO A 207 5.12 -11.31 -2.20
N LYS A 208 5.98 -12.32 -2.00
CA LYS A 208 6.73 -12.51 -0.76
C LYS A 208 8.01 -11.69 -0.67
N LEU A 209 8.43 -11.01 -1.74
CA LEU A 209 9.57 -10.10 -1.69
C LEU A 209 9.13 -8.74 -1.14
N ASP A 210 9.95 -8.18 -0.24
CA ASP A 210 9.72 -6.82 0.26
C ASP A 210 9.90 -5.79 -0.85
N THR A 211 9.20 -4.66 -0.73
CA THR A 211 9.22 -3.58 -1.71
C THR A 211 10.65 -3.14 -2.08
N PHE A 212 11.58 -3.03 -1.11
CA PHE A 212 12.94 -2.59 -1.41
C PHE A 212 13.71 -3.63 -2.23
N THR A 213 13.46 -4.91 -2.00
CA THR A 213 14.04 -6.00 -2.78
C THR A 213 13.46 -6.05 -4.19
N LEU A 214 12.16 -5.83 -4.36
CA LEU A 214 11.52 -5.70 -5.67
C LEU A 214 12.13 -4.56 -6.50
N VAL A 215 12.21 -3.35 -5.92
CA VAL A 215 12.81 -2.19 -6.59
C VAL A 215 14.27 -2.44 -6.94
N ARG A 216 15.05 -3.05 -6.02
CA ARG A 216 16.46 -3.41 -6.28
C ARG A 216 16.59 -4.39 -7.44
N ARG A 217 15.74 -5.42 -7.48
CA ARG A 217 15.73 -6.44 -8.54
C ARG A 217 15.38 -5.82 -9.89
N TRP A 218 14.31 -5.03 -9.95
CA TRP A 218 13.92 -4.30 -11.14
C TRP A 218 15.03 -3.41 -11.68
N ARG A 219 15.76 -2.67 -10.81
CA ARG A 219 16.93 -1.88 -11.24
C ARG A 219 18.05 -2.76 -11.80
N GLY A 220 18.29 -3.93 -11.23
CA GLY A 220 19.30 -4.90 -11.71
C GLY A 220 18.95 -5.46 -13.08
N GLU A 221 17.68 -5.83 -13.30
CA GLU A 221 17.16 -6.31 -14.59
C GLU A 221 17.24 -5.21 -15.66
N VAL A 222 16.94 -3.95 -15.33
CA VAL A 222 17.05 -2.79 -16.24
C VAL A 222 18.50 -2.42 -16.59
N HIS A 223 19.47 -2.77 -15.74
CA HIS A 223 20.90 -2.45 -15.94
C HIS A 223 21.74 -3.64 -16.44
N GLY A 224 21.11 -4.70 -16.95
CA GLY A 224 21.80 -5.79 -17.63
C GLY A 224 22.42 -6.84 -16.71
N GLN A 225 22.14 -6.82 -15.40
CA GLN A 225 22.38 -7.98 -14.54
C GLN A 225 21.15 -8.87 -14.56
N VAL A 226 21.08 -9.77 -15.55
CA VAL A 226 20.19 -10.93 -15.48
C VAL A 226 20.71 -11.82 -14.36
N PHE A 227 20.11 -11.71 -13.17
CA PHE A 227 20.35 -12.71 -12.14
C PHE A 227 19.73 -14.02 -12.63
N ALA A 228 20.60 -14.98 -12.98
CA ALA A 228 20.24 -16.31 -13.43
C ALA A 228 19.29 -16.98 -12.42
N GLY A 229 18.02 -17.17 -12.81
CA GLY A 229 17.06 -17.86 -11.95
C GLY A 229 15.56 -17.71 -12.22
N ALA A 230 15.12 -17.22 -13.38
CA ALA A 230 13.70 -17.24 -13.75
C ALA A 230 13.48 -18.00 -15.08
N PRO A 231 12.59 -19.01 -15.11
CA PRO A 231 12.30 -19.76 -16.33
C PRO A 231 11.58 -18.85 -17.34
N HIS A 232 11.98 -19.03 -18.61
CA HIS A 232 11.42 -18.40 -19.79
C HIS A 232 9.89 -18.55 -19.81
N ALA A 233 9.15 -17.46 -19.55
CA ALA A 233 7.74 -17.41 -19.87
C ALA A 233 7.58 -17.42 -21.39
N ALA A 234 6.79 -18.38 -21.85
CA ALA A 234 6.56 -18.70 -23.24
C ALA A 234 6.06 -17.49 -24.05
N ARG A 235 6.62 -17.34 -25.24
CA ARG A 235 6.07 -16.51 -26.30
C ARG A 235 4.71 -17.09 -26.67
N HIS A 236 3.63 -16.31 -26.55
CA HIS A 236 2.40 -16.64 -27.26
C HIS A 236 2.61 -16.37 -28.75
N PRO A 237 2.30 -17.34 -29.64
CA PRO A 237 2.32 -17.11 -31.08
C PRO A 237 1.07 -16.34 -31.53
N ALA A 238 1.32 -15.42 -32.46
CA ALA A 238 0.46 -14.70 -33.41
C ALA A 238 -1.03 -14.54 -33.12
#